data_AF-A0A1Y1YV43-F1
#
_entry.id   AF-A0A1Y1YV43-F1
#
_cell.length_a   1.000
_cell.length_b   1.000
_cell.length_c   1.000
_cell.angle_alpha   90.00
_cell.angle_beta   90.00
_cell.angle_gamma   90.00
#
_symmetry.space_group_name_H-M   'P 1'
#
loop_
_entity.id
_entity.type
_entity.pdbx_description
1 polymer ?
#
loop_
_entity_poly.entity_id
_entity_poly.type
_entity_poly.pdbx_seq_one_letter_code
_entity_poly.pdbx_strand_id
1 'polypeptide(L)'
;MAPRYSTYPPAHRSVLSAVISYVEYRSLRFLILDCPTDSNLHLYLREFHNFNVTHVVRVCEPTYHTEPLTSAAIKVHDWPFPDGGIPAPSLIRDWLGLVDSCSNPSSSKDAPETIAIHCVAGLGRAPVLVAIALIEHGMDALSAVEYIRKKRYGAFNNHQIEYLDSYKKVKTQGFRISFNKMFKFHKKIQVS
;
A
#
# COMPACT_ATOMS: atom_id res chain seq x y z
N MET A 1 12.10 15.96 -26.52
CA MET A 1 12.03 14.48 -26.67
C MET A 1 11.77 13.89 -25.30
N ALA A 2 10.59 13.32 -25.05
CA ALA A 2 10.27 12.66 -23.79
C ALA A 2 10.77 11.20 -23.83
N PRO A 3 11.36 10.65 -22.76
CA PRO A 3 11.71 9.24 -22.73
C PRO A 3 10.41 8.42 -22.67
N ARG A 4 10.28 7.46 -23.59
CA ARG A 4 9.20 6.47 -23.59
C ARG A 4 9.44 5.54 -22.40
N TYR A 5 8.67 5.68 -21.34
CA TYR A 5 8.60 4.65 -20.30
C TYR A 5 7.93 3.41 -20.89
N SER A 6 8.67 2.30 -20.90
CA SER A 6 8.17 0.98 -21.29
C SER A 6 6.96 0.62 -20.43
N THR A 7 5.82 0.34 -21.06
CA THR A 7 4.55 0.00 -20.40
C THR A 7 4.48 -1.44 -19.88
N TYR A 8 5.60 -2.18 -19.83
CA TYR A 8 5.63 -3.54 -19.32
C TYR A 8 6.99 -3.84 -18.66
N PRO A 9 7.02 -4.62 -17.55
CA PRO A 9 8.27 -5.15 -17.03
C PRO A 9 8.87 -6.14 -18.04
N PRO A 10 10.21 -6.32 -18.04
CA PRO A 10 10.92 -7.14 -19.01
C PRO A 10 10.41 -8.59 -19.04
N ALA A 11 10.52 -9.25 -20.21
CA ALA A 11 10.00 -10.57 -20.57
C ALA A 11 10.56 -11.78 -19.76
N HIS A 12 11.12 -11.56 -18.57
CA HIS A 12 11.45 -12.61 -17.62
C HIS A 12 10.23 -12.88 -16.75
N ARG A 13 9.57 -14.03 -16.93
CA ARG A 13 8.48 -14.45 -16.04
C ARG A 13 9.04 -14.55 -14.62
N SER A 14 8.62 -13.63 -13.75
CA SER A 14 9.02 -13.63 -12.35
C SER A 14 8.70 -14.98 -11.73
N VAL A 15 9.65 -15.57 -11.01
CA VAL A 15 9.42 -16.80 -10.22
C VAL A 15 8.36 -16.57 -9.14
N LEU A 16 8.15 -15.31 -8.75
CA LEU A 16 7.14 -14.90 -7.79
C LEU A 16 5.80 -14.51 -8.45
N SER A 17 5.65 -14.68 -9.78
CA SER A 17 4.43 -14.30 -10.52
C SER A 17 3.15 -14.97 -10.00
N ALA A 18 3.24 -16.13 -9.35
CA ALA A 18 2.09 -16.80 -8.73
C ALA A 18 1.74 -16.27 -7.33
N VAL A 19 2.68 -15.61 -6.66
CA VAL A 19 2.55 -15.21 -5.25
C VAL A 19 2.41 -13.70 -5.07
N ILE A 20 2.78 -12.92 -6.09
CA ILE A 20 2.61 -11.47 -6.14
C ILE A 20 1.31 -11.10 -6.84
N SER A 21 0.50 -10.27 -6.18
CA SER A 21 -0.69 -9.67 -6.77
C SER A 21 -0.56 -8.15 -6.76
N TYR A 22 -0.38 -7.55 -7.95
CA TYR A 22 -0.33 -6.10 -8.10
C TYR A 22 -1.73 -5.51 -8.23
N VAL A 23 -2.02 -4.51 -7.40
CA VAL A 23 -3.31 -3.82 -7.30
C VAL A 23 -3.05 -2.32 -7.47
N GLU A 24 -3.67 -1.73 -8.49
CA GLU A 24 -3.53 -0.30 -8.79
C GLU A 24 -4.90 0.36 -8.90
N TYR A 25 -5.07 1.49 -8.24
CA TYR A 25 -6.29 2.27 -8.32
C TYR A 25 -5.99 3.75 -8.13
N ARG A 26 -6.23 4.56 -9.17
CA ARG A 26 -5.87 5.99 -9.21
C ARG A 26 -4.35 6.15 -8.98
N SER A 27 -3.94 6.87 -7.95
CA SER A 27 -2.53 7.02 -7.56
C SER A 27 -2.03 5.90 -6.64
N LEU A 28 -2.92 5.02 -6.15
CA LEU A 28 -2.55 3.97 -5.21
C LEU A 28 -1.95 2.76 -5.91
N ARG A 29 -0.87 2.22 -5.34
CA ARG A 29 -0.17 1.02 -5.83
C ARG A 29 0.18 0.11 -4.68
N PHE A 30 -0.27 -1.13 -4.79
CA PHE A 30 -0.02 -2.15 -3.79
C PHE A 30 0.52 -3.43 -4.42
N LEU A 31 1.40 -4.09 -3.67
CA LEU A 31 1.83 -5.44 -3.94
C LEU A 31 1.41 -6.34 -2.78
N ILE A 32 0.44 -7.22 -3.02
CA ILE A 32 0.00 -8.23 -2.05
C ILE A 32 0.84 -9.49 -2.24
N LEU A 33 1.47 -9.96 -1.16
CA LEU A 33 2.48 -11.03 -1.21
C LEU A 33 2.20 -12.08 -0.13
N ASP A 34 2.73 -13.28 -0.33
CA ASP A 34 3.05 -14.23 0.73
C ASP A 34 4.26 -13.78 1.57
N CYS A 35 4.47 -14.46 2.69
CA CYS A 35 5.56 -14.16 3.61
C CYS A 35 6.88 -14.67 3.04
N PRO A 36 7.88 -13.80 2.86
CA PRO A 36 9.22 -14.24 2.51
C PRO A 36 9.89 -14.92 3.71
N THR A 37 10.97 -15.64 3.40
CA THR A 37 11.94 -16.17 4.36
C THR A 37 13.28 -15.47 4.16
N ASP A 38 14.16 -15.51 5.16
CA ASP A 38 15.52 -14.98 5.02
C ASP A 38 16.25 -15.56 3.80
N SER A 39 16.01 -16.84 3.48
CA SER A 39 16.62 -17.53 2.33
C SER A 39 16.11 -17.07 0.97
N ASN A 40 14.88 -16.55 0.86
CA ASN A 40 14.28 -16.18 -0.43
C ASN A 40 14.02 -14.67 -0.58
N LEU A 41 14.26 -13.86 0.45
CA LEU A 41 13.98 -12.42 0.46
C LEU A 41 14.65 -11.66 -0.69
N HIS A 42 15.82 -12.12 -1.15
CA HIS A 42 16.53 -11.55 -2.30
C HIS A 42 15.71 -11.60 -3.61
N LEU A 43 14.83 -12.60 -3.77
CA LEU A 43 13.91 -12.69 -4.92
C LEU A 43 12.84 -11.60 -4.84
N TYR A 44 12.33 -11.31 -3.64
CA TYR A 44 11.35 -10.25 -3.40
C TYR A 44 11.97 -8.87 -3.59
N LEU A 45 13.19 -8.64 -3.10
CA LEU A 45 13.93 -7.39 -3.30
C LEU A 45 14.08 -7.03 -4.79
N ARG A 46 14.30 -8.03 -5.65
CA ARG A 46 14.34 -7.82 -7.10
C ARG A 46 13.00 -7.29 -7.64
N GLU A 47 11.90 -7.89 -7.20
CA GLU A 47 10.56 -7.45 -7.60
C GLU A 47 10.22 -6.08 -6.99
N PHE A 48 10.62 -5.83 -5.75
CA PHE A 48 10.43 -4.56 -5.06
C PHE A 48 11.08 -3.41 -5.81
N HIS A 49 12.30 -3.61 -6.31
CA HIS A 49 12.95 -2.66 -7.20
C HIS A 49 12.14 -2.44 -8.49
N ASN A 50 11.65 -3.50 -9.13
CA ASN A 50 10.88 -3.40 -10.39
C ASN A 50 9.56 -2.66 -10.24
N PHE A 51 8.91 -2.78 -9.08
CA PHE A 51 7.63 -2.14 -8.78
C PHE A 51 7.77 -0.83 -8.00
N ASN A 52 8.99 -0.33 -7.78
CA ASN A 52 9.25 0.87 -6.98
C ASN A 52 8.63 0.80 -5.57
N VAL A 53 8.87 -0.31 -4.88
CA VAL A 53 8.43 -0.51 -3.49
C VAL A 53 9.31 0.30 -2.56
N THR A 54 8.70 1.22 -1.81
CA THR A 54 9.36 2.05 -0.79
C THR A 54 9.01 1.61 0.64
N HIS A 55 7.92 0.84 0.78
CA HIS A 55 7.38 0.40 2.05
C HIS A 55 6.97 -1.07 2.03
N VAL A 56 7.29 -1.80 3.10
CA VAL A 56 6.81 -3.16 3.36
C VAL A 56 6.00 -3.17 4.65
N VAL A 57 4.75 -3.63 4.59
CA VAL A 57 3.87 -3.77 5.75
C VAL A 57 3.68 -5.25 6.06
N ARG A 58 4.06 -5.66 7.28
CA ARG A 58 3.88 -7.02 7.79
C ARG A 58 2.67 -7.01 8.71
N VAL A 59 1.60 -7.71 8.32
CA VAL A 59 0.36 -7.81 9.11
C VAL A 59 0.23 -9.13 9.87
N CYS A 60 1.31 -9.91 9.89
CA CYS A 60 1.49 -11.09 10.72
C CYS A 60 2.72 -10.94 11.59
N GLU A 61 2.91 -11.90 12.48
CA GLU A 61 4.09 -12.05 13.31
C GLU A 61 5.36 -12.04 12.42
N PRO A 62 6.39 -11.25 12.78
CA PRO A 62 7.66 -11.24 12.04
C PRO A 62 8.36 -12.60 12.03
N THR A 63 8.78 -13.06 10.85
CA THR A 63 9.48 -14.35 10.66
C THR A 63 10.81 -14.25 9.92
N TYR A 64 11.23 -13.04 9.53
CA TYR A 64 12.46 -12.79 8.78
C TYR A 64 13.07 -11.43 9.16
N HIS A 65 14.36 -11.30 8.91
CA HIS A 65 15.18 -10.13 9.23
C HIS A 65 14.90 -8.97 8.27
N THR A 66 14.86 -7.75 8.81
CA THR A 66 14.50 -6.54 8.04
C THR A 66 15.72 -5.80 7.48
N GLU A 67 16.91 -6.21 7.90
CA GLU A 67 18.21 -5.64 7.53
C GLU A 67 18.40 -5.59 6.01
N PRO A 68 18.05 -6.63 5.22
CA PRO A 68 18.15 -6.55 3.77
C PRO A 68 17.17 -5.54 3.14
N LEU A 69 15.97 -5.38 3.72
CA LEU A 69 14.97 -4.40 3.25
C LEU A 69 15.43 -2.98 3.55
N THR A 70 15.84 -2.73 4.80
CA THR A 70 16.29 -1.41 5.25
C THR A 70 17.58 -0.99 4.54
N SER A 71 18.48 -1.92 4.26
CA SER A 71 19.68 -1.69 3.43
C SER A 71 19.34 -1.29 1.99
N ALA A 72 18.18 -1.72 1.48
CA ALA A 72 17.64 -1.31 0.18
C ALA A 72 16.78 -0.03 0.26
N ALA A 73 16.87 0.72 1.36
CA ALA A 73 16.07 1.92 1.63
C ALA A 73 14.55 1.68 1.69
N ILE A 74 14.11 0.46 1.95
CA ILE A 74 12.71 0.10 2.14
C ILE A 74 12.36 0.20 3.62
N LYS A 75 11.32 0.98 3.93
CA LYS A 75 10.81 1.14 5.30
C LYS A 75 9.87 -0.02 5.64
N VAL A 76 10.12 -0.68 6.77
CA VAL A 76 9.30 -1.81 7.24
C VAL A 76 8.36 -1.37 8.35
N HIS A 77 7.10 -1.80 8.29
CA HIS A 77 6.06 -1.52 9.28
C HIS A 77 5.47 -2.84 9.81
N ASP A 78 5.52 -3.03 11.13
CA ASP A 78 5.02 -4.22 11.82
C ASP A 78 3.68 -3.95 12.48
N TRP A 79 2.60 -4.35 11.81
CA TRP A 79 1.21 -4.12 12.25
C TRP A 79 0.41 -5.41 12.31
N PRO A 80 0.81 -6.38 13.15
CA PRO A 80 0.10 -7.65 13.27
C PRO A 80 -1.31 -7.46 13.83
N PHE A 81 -2.26 -8.23 13.32
CA PHE A 81 -3.59 -8.40 13.91
C PHE A 81 -4.07 -9.85 13.75
N PRO A 82 -5.09 -10.30 14.52
CA PRO A 82 -5.49 -11.71 14.55
C PRO A 82 -5.86 -12.27 13.17
N ASP A 83 -5.43 -13.50 12.89
CA ASP A 83 -5.77 -14.18 11.64
C ASP A 83 -7.29 -14.41 11.50
N GLY A 84 -7.78 -14.27 10.28
CA GLY A 84 -9.22 -14.29 9.97
C GLY A 84 -10.05 -13.14 10.55
N GLY A 85 -9.46 -12.29 11.40
CA GLY A 85 -10.12 -11.16 12.03
C GLY A 85 -10.11 -9.88 11.21
N ILE A 86 -10.48 -8.78 11.89
CA ILE A 86 -10.53 -7.42 11.34
C ILE A 86 -9.46 -6.53 12.01
N PRO A 87 -8.90 -5.53 11.31
CA PRO A 87 -7.93 -4.62 11.89
C PRO A 87 -8.58 -3.69 12.92
N ALA A 88 -7.81 -3.33 13.96
CA ALA A 88 -8.25 -2.33 14.95
C ALA A 88 -8.35 -0.93 14.31
N PRO A 89 -9.25 -0.04 14.79
CA PRO A 89 -9.38 1.32 14.24
C PRO A 89 -8.09 2.14 14.25
N SER A 90 -7.21 1.94 15.24
CA SER A 90 -5.90 2.58 15.28
C SER A 90 -5.01 2.15 14.12
N LEU A 91 -4.95 0.85 13.85
CA LEU A 91 -4.19 0.27 12.75
C LEU A 91 -4.71 0.79 11.40
N ILE A 92 -6.03 0.85 11.22
CA ILE A 92 -6.64 1.41 10.01
C ILE A 92 -6.20 2.86 9.80
N ARG A 93 -6.20 3.68 10.85
CA ARG A 93 -5.75 5.07 10.76
C ARG A 93 -4.27 5.18 10.38
N ASP A 94 -3.42 4.36 10.97
CA ASP A 94 -1.97 4.38 10.69
C ASP A 94 -1.69 3.89 9.25
N TRP A 95 -2.40 2.85 8.81
CA TRP A 95 -2.39 2.37 7.43
C TRP A 95 -2.83 3.44 6.43
N LEU A 96 -3.96 4.11 6.66
CA LEU A 96 -4.45 5.17 5.77
C LEU A 96 -3.49 6.37 5.74
N GLY A 97 -2.91 6.73 6.88
CA GLY A 97 -1.87 7.77 6.93
C GLY A 97 -0.65 7.43 6.07
N LEU A 98 -0.21 6.17 6.06
CA LEU A 98 0.85 5.69 5.17
C LEU A 98 0.42 5.76 3.70
N VAL A 99 -0.76 5.25 3.37
CA VAL A 99 -1.31 5.25 2.00
C VAL A 99 -1.38 6.67 1.44
N ASP A 100 -1.90 7.62 2.23
CA ASP A 100 -2.00 9.03 1.83
C ASP A 100 -0.61 9.65 1.66
N SER A 101 0.36 9.29 2.50
CA SER A 101 1.73 9.79 2.36
C SER A 101 2.40 9.34 1.06
N CYS A 102 2.14 8.10 0.62
CA CYS A 102 2.70 7.54 -0.61
C CYS A 102 1.93 7.98 -1.88
N SER A 103 0.65 8.34 -1.74
CA SER A 103 -0.20 8.73 -2.89
C SER A 103 -0.08 10.21 -3.27
N ASN A 104 0.49 11.04 -2.39
CA ASN A 104 0.67 12.47 -2.60
C ASN A 104 1.94 12.79 -3.42
N PRO A 105 1.83 13.54 -4.52
CA PRO A 105 2.96 13.84 -5.42
C PRO A 105 3.92 14.91 -4.88
N SER A 106 4.02 15.09 -3.55
CA SER A 106 4.74 16.20 -2.91
C SER A 106 6.26 16.20 -3.11
N SER A 107 6.84 15.16 -3.70
CA SER A 107 8.23 15.12 -4.16
C SER A 107 8.26 15.05 -5.69
N SER A 108 8.44 16.23 -6.30
CA SER A 108 8.75 16.36 -7.71
C SER A 108 10.00 15.55 -8.09
N LYS A 109 9.83 14.40 -8.76
CA LYS A 109 10.66 13.82 -9.86
C LYS A 109 10.63 12.28 -9.96
N ASP A 110 10.13 11.57 -8.95
CA ASP A 110 10.23 10.11 -8.93
C ASP A 110 8.95 9.40 -9.40
N ALA A 111 9.13 8.16 -9.84
CA ALA A 111 8.03 7.27 -10.18
C ALA A 111 7.11 7.10 -8.95
N PRO A 112 5.81 6.87 -9.14
CA PRO A 112 4.89 6.74 -8.03
C PRO A 112 5.26 5.54 -7.14
N GLU A 113 5.16 5.72 -5.82
CA GLU A 113 5.56 4.74 -4.83
C GLU A 113 4.58 3.57 -4.73
N THR A 114 5.11 2.38 -4.44
CA THR A 114 4.33 1.17 -4.20
C THR A 114 4.50 0.69 -2.76
N ILE A 115 3.39 0.28 -2.13
CA ILE A 115 3.42 -0.34 -0.81
C ILE A 115 3.28 -1.85 -0.97
N ALA A 116 4.29 -2.60 -0.56
CA ALA A 116 4.20 -4.05 -0.41
C ALA A 116 3.53 -4.39 0.93
N ILE A 117 2.62 -5.35 0.93
CA ILE A 117 1.90 -5.80 2.12
C ILE A 117 1.76 -7.32 2.11
N HIS A 118 2.08 -7.96 3.24
CA HIS A 118 2.00 -9.40 3.35
C HIS A 118 1.50 -9.89 4.72
N CYS A 119 0.92 -11.07 4.69
CA CYS A 119 0.56 -11.89 5.85
C CYS A 119 1.46 -13.15 5.81
N VAL A 120 0.91 -14.35 5.97
CA VAL A 120 1.60 -15.64 5.78
C VAL A 120 1.47 -16.12 4.34
N ALA A 121 0.25 -16.43 3.88
CA ALA A 121 -0.02 -16.82 2.49
C ALA A 121 -0.47 -15.64 1.60
N GLY A 122 -0.41 -14.41 2.13
CA GLY A 122 -0.95 -13.22 1.45
C GLY A 122 -2.46 -13.20 1.30
N LEU A 123 -3.19 -14.02 2.07
CA LEU A 123 -4.65 -14.07 2.10
C LEU A 123 -5.17 -13.47 3.41
N GLY A 124 -6.44 -13.07 3.40
CA GLY A 124 -7.15 -12.54 4.57
C GLY A 124 -6.66 -11.14 4.96
N ARG A 125 -5.73 -11.08 5.91
CA ARG A 125 -5.31 -9.84 6.60
C ARG A 125 -4.81 -8.75 5.64
N ALA A 126 -3.87 -9.09 4.76
CA ALA A 126 -3.28 -8.12 3.82
C ALA A 126 -4.30 -7.58 2.81
N PRO A 127 -5.09 -8.43 2.11
CA PRO A 127 -6.18 -7.97 1.27
C PRO A 127 -7.20 -7.04 1.94
N VAL A 128 -7.52 -7.26 3.22
CA VAL A 128 -8.48 -6.41 3.96
C VAL A 128 -8.00 -4.97 4.06
N LEU A 129 -6.72 -4.73 4.40
CA LEU A 129 -6.19 -3.36 4.44
C LEU A 129 -6.17 -2.71 3.06
N VAL A 130 -5.80 -3.45 2.01
CA VAL A 130 -5.85 -2.93 0.64
C VAL A 130 -7.28 -2.57 0.26
N ALA A 131 -8.27 -3.41 0.57
CA ALA A 131 -9.68 -3.12 0.30
C ALA A 131 -10.15 -1.83 1.01
N ILE A 132 -9.79 -1.65 2.29
CA ILE A 132 -10.10 -0.43 3.05
C ILE A 132 -9.51 0.80 2.34
N ALA A 133 -8.25 0.74 1.90
CA ALA A 133 -7.63 1.85 1.18
C ALA A 133 -8.37 2.20 -0.12
N LEU A 134 -8.78 1.20 -0.90
CA LEU A 134 -9.57 1.39 -2.11
C LEU A 134 -10.94 2.04 -1.81
N ILE A 135 -11.61 1.58 -0.76
CA ILE A 135 -12.91 2.11 -0.33
C ILE A 135 -12.80 3.57 0.07
N GLU A 136 -11.81 3.90 0.92
CA GLU A 136 -11.55 5.29 1.33
C GLU A 136 -11.31 6.19 0.12
N HIS A 137 -10.59 5.69 -0.89
CA HIS A 137 -10.30 6.42 -2.13
C HIS A 137 -11.40 6.38 -3.20
N GLY A 138 -12.60 5.92 -2.84
CA GLY A 138 -13.81 6.09 -3.67
C GLY A 138 -14.30 4.85 -4.39
N MET A 139 -13.70 3.68 -4.17
CA MET A 139 -14.29 2.42 -4.60
C MET A 139 -15.45 2.04 -3.68
N ASP A 140 -16.48 1.38 -4.20
CA ASP A 140 -17.49 0.75 -3.34
C ASP A 140 -16.91 -0.54 -2.71
N ALA A 141 -17.53 -1.01 -1.62
CA ALA A 141 -17.02 -2.17 -0.88
C ALA A 141 -17.05 -3.45 -1.74
N LEU A 142 -18.15 -3.69 -2.46
CA LEU A 142 -18.33 -4.87 -3.29
C LEU A 142 -17.30 -4.92 -4.44
N SER A 143 -17.12 -3.82 -5.19
CA SER A 143 -16.12 -3.76 -6.26
C SER A 143 -14.71 -3.85 -5.72
N ALA A 144 -14.41 -3.33 -4.52
CA ALA A 144 -13.09 -3.52 -3.90
C ALA A 144 -12.78 -4.99 -3.63
N VAL A 145 -13.75 -5.72 -3.06
CA VAL A 145 -13.64 -7.17 -2.84
C VAL A 145 -13.48 -7.91 -4.16
N GLU A 146 -14.32 -7.62 -5.16
CA GLU A 146 -14.24 -8.27 -6.47
C GLU A 146 -12.95 -7.97 -7.22
N TYR A 147 -12.49 -6.72 -7.19
CA TYR A 147 -11.27 -6.27 -7.86
C TYR A 147 -10.05 -7.00 -7.30
N ILE A 148 -9.94 -7.09 -5.97
CA ILE A 148 -8.84 -7.82 -5.33
C ILE A 148 -8.96 -9.31 -5.61
N ARG A 149 -10.16 -9.91 -5.59
CA ARG A 149 -10.37 -11.33 -5.91
C ARG A 149 -9.96 -11.70 -7.35
N LYS A 150 -10.19 -10.79 -8.31
CA LYS A 150 -9.73 -10.96 -9.70
C LYS A 150 -8.19 -11.03 -9.80
N LYS A 151 -7.48 -10.40 -8.86
CA LYS A 151 -6.01 -10.40 -8.79
C LYS A 151 -5.45 -11.50 -7.89
N ARG A 152 -6.20 -11.89 -6.86
CA ARG A 152 -5.82 -12.89 -5.86
C ARG A 152 -7.04 -13.70 -5.43
N TYR A 153 -7.14 -14.90 -5.97
CA TYR A 153 -8.24 -15.81 -5.62
C TYR A 153 -8.23 -16.16 -4.13
N GLY A 154 -9.40 -16.23 -3.50
CA GLY A 154 -9.51 -16.58 -2.07
C GLY A 154 -9.04 -15.49 -1.09
N ALA A 155 -8.88 -14.24 -1.54
CA ALA A 155 -8.31 -13.15 -0.74
C ALA A 155 -9.05 -12.84 0.58
N PHE A 156 -10.34 -13.16 0.71
CA PHE A 156 -11.18 -12.80 1.87
C PHE A 156 -12.00 -13.99 2.34
N ASN A 157 -12.16 -14.11 3.66
CA ASN A 157 -13.18 -14.97 4.28
C ASN A 157 -14.53 -14.23 4.42
N ASN A 158 -15.60 -14.94 4.81
CA ASN A 158 -16.94 -14.35 4.92
C ASN A 158 -17.03 -13.23 5.96
N HIS A 159 -16.44 -13.42 7.14
CA HIS A 159 -16.43 -12.41 8.21
C HIS A 159 -15.80 -11.09 7.76
N GLN A 160 -14.73 -11.16 6.96
CA GLN A 160 -14.05 -10.00 6.39
C GLN A 160 -14.88 -9.30 5.32
N ILE A 161 -15.64 -10.04 4.51
CA ILE A 161 -16.54 -9.46 3.50
C ILE A 161 -17.67 -8.71 4.20
N GLU A 162 -18.29 -9.30 5.22
CA GLU A 162 -19.33 -8.65 6.04
C GLU A 162 -18.82 -7.37 6.71
N TYR A 163 -17.59 -7.39 7.21
CA TYR A 163 -16.94 -6.20 7.74
C TYR A 163 -16.73 -5.12 6.67
N LEU A 164 -16.23 -5.48 5.48
CA LEU A 164 -15.99 -4.53 4.40
C LEU A 164 -17.30 -3.94 3.84
N ASP A 165 -18.36 -4.75 3.77
CA ASP A 165 -19.69 -4.30 3.32
C ASP A 165 -20.31 -3.28 4.28
N SER A 166 -20.11 -3.47 5.58
CA SER A 166 -20.56 -2.54 6.62
C SER A 166 -19.55 -1.42 6.94
N TYR A 167 -18.39 -1.41 6.29
CA TYR A 167 -17.31 -0.45 6.57
C TYR A 167 -17.75 0.97 6.21
N LYS A 168 -17.64 1.86 7.19
CA LYS A 168 -17.90 3.29 7.00
C LYS A 168 -16.57 4.01 6.92
N LYS A 169 -16.42 4.78 5.84
CA LYS A 169 -15.27 5.66 5.64
C LYS A 169 -14.96 6.44 6.90
N VAL A 170 -13.70 6.46 7.30
CA VAL A 170 -13.24 7.30 8.40
C VAL A 170 -13.53 8.74 7.98
N LYS A 171 -14.46 9.40 8.69
CA LYS A 171 -14.72 10.82 8.46
C LYS A 171 -13.39 11.53 8.63
N THR A 172 -12.81 12.00 7.53
CA THR A 172 -11.66 12.88 7.57
C THR A 172 -12.12 14.06 8.41
N GLN A 173 -11.71 14.13 9.69
CA GLN A 173 -11.67 15.41 10.35
C GLN A 173 -10.76 16.22 9.46
N GLY A 174 -11.36 17.09 8.65
CA GLY A 174 -10.68 17.70 7.53
C GLY A 174 -9.33 18.18 8.02
N PHE A 175 -8.26 17.61 7.47
CA PHE A 175 -6.98 18.27 7.45
C PHE A 175 -7.23 19.54 6.65
N ARG A 176 -7.76 20.57 7.33
CA ARG A 176 -7.77 21.94 6.87
C ARG A 176 -6.30 22.29 6.85
N ILE A 177 -5.60 21.90 5.78
CA ILE A 177 -4.38 22.57 5.36
C ILE A 177 -4.80 24.04 5.36
N SER A 178 -4.31 24.76 6.35
CA SER A 178 -4.70 26.12 6.61
C SER A 178 -4.22 26.95 5.41
N PHE A 179 -5.11 27.15 4.44
CA PHE A 179 -4.90 28.06 3.29
C PHE A 179 -4.48 29.46 3.76
N ASN A 180 -4.73 29.81 5.03
CA ASN A 180 -4.28 31.05 5.65
C ASN A 180 -2.75 31.15 5.87
N LYS A 181 -2.00 30.03 5.82
CA LYS A 181 -0.53 30.07 5.95
C LYS A 181 0.20 30.31 4.62
N MET A 182 -0.49 30.18 3.48
CA MET A 182 0.11 30.32 2.15
C MET A 182 0.00 31.74 1.56
N PHE A 183 -0.93 32.57 2.05
CA PHE A 183 -1.05 33.98 1.62
C PHE A 183 -0.27 34.99 2.49
N LYS A 184 0.33 34.56 3.61
CA LYS A 184 1.16 35.44 4.45
C LYS A 184 2.60 35.62 3.96
N PHE A 185 3.05 34.83 2.98
CA PHE A 185 4.39 34.98 2.39
C PHE A 185 4.47 35.94 1.20
N HIS A 186 3.34 36.43 0.70
CA HIS A 186 3.31 37.38 -0.44
C HIS A 186 3.11 38.85 -0.07
N LYS A 187 3.11 39.21 1.24
CA LYS A 187 2.87 40.59 1.69
C LYS A 187 4.02 41.20 2.52
N LYS A 188 5.27 40.75 2.30
CA LYS A 188 6.45 41.30 2.97
C LYS A 188 7.63 41.67 2.04
N ILE A 189 7.34 41.99 0.79
CA ILE A 189 8.28 42.69 -0.10
C ILE A 189 7.53 43.85 -0.74
N GLN A 190 7.34 44.91 0.04
CA GLN A 190 7.31 46.31 -0.39
C GLN A 190 7.41 47.15 0.89
N VAL A 191 8.09 48.29 0.76
CA VAL A 191 8.46 49.27 1.80
C VAL A 191 9.77 48.95 2.54
N SER A 192 10.89 49.31 1.91
CA SER A 192 11.74 50.46 2.27
C SER A 192 12.78 50.67 1.17
#